data_AF-A0A7K9ITF5-F1
#
_entry.id   AF-A0A7K9ITF5-F1
#
_cell.length_a   1.000
_cell.length_b   1.000
_cell.length_c   1.000
_cell.angle_alpha   90.00
_cell.angle_beta   90.00
_cell.angle_gamma   90.00
#
_symmetry.space_group_name_H-M   'P 1'
#
loop_
_entity.id
_entity.type
_entity.pdbx_description
1 polymer ?
#
loop_
_entity_poly.entity_id
_entity_poly.type
_entity_poly.pdbx_seq_one_letter_code
_entity_poly.pdbx_strand_id
1 'polypeptide(L)'
;YPLFQRGGPQLRIFRPNFFMVAVRPGVPQPEDTVQFRVMTKLDIRNYLERIYNVPVAAVRTRIQYGANNKRNHRNQRVKKPDYKVAYVQLGQGQTFQFPNLFPEKEQDPETRSFDDFRDKYMEKEKQKQEGDPRRGGVPDWFGL
;
A
#
# COMPACT_ATOMS: atom_id res chain seq x y z
N TYR A 1 30.28 4.24 5.72
CA TYR A 1 30.86 2.93 6.08
C TYR A 1 32.32 3.12 6.40
N PRO A 2 32.88 2.40 7.40
CA PRO A 2 34.31 2.47 7.67
C PRO A 2 35.11 1.93 6.47
N LEU A 3 36.30 2.49 6.25
CA LEU A 3 37.18 2.05 5.17
C LEU A 3 37.67 0.63 5.45
N PHE A 4 37.53 -0.27 4.46
CA PHE A 4 38.06 -1.62 4.55
C PHE A 4 39.55 -1.65 4.17
N GLN A 5 40.36 -2.34 4.97
CA GLN A 5 41.75 -2.66 4.68
C GLN A 5 41.93 -4.18 4.69
N ARG A 6 42.79 -4.70 3.78
CA ARG A 6 43.06 -6.14 3.69
C ARG A 6 43.63 -6.65 5.02
N GLY A 7 43.02 -7.70 5.57
CA GLY A 7 43.37 -8.24 6.89
C GLY A 7 42.65 -7.58 8.07
N GLY A 8 41.85 -6.53 7.82
CA GLY A 8 40.99 -5.92 8.84
C GLY A 8 39.78 -6.79 9.24
N PRO A 9 39.07 -6.42 10.31
CA PRO A 9 37.93 -7.17 10.80
C PRO A 9 36.71 -7.08 9.85
N GLN A 10 35.84 -8.09 9.93
CA GLN A 10 34.57 -8.10 9.20
C GLN A 10 33.65 -6.98 9.68
N LEU A 11 33.08 -6.22 8.73
CA LEU A 11 32.07 -5.20 9.02
C LEU A 11 30.80 -5.85 9.61
N ARG A 12 30.36 -5.34 10.77
CA ARG A 12 29.11 -5.75 11.44
C ARG A 12 28.23 -4.53 11.68
N ILE A 13 26.94 -4.68 11.42
CA ILE A 13 25.92 -3.64 11.58
C ILE A 13 24.92 -4.15 12.61
N PHE A 14 24.87 -3.52 13.78
CA PHE A 14 23.99 -3.94 14.88
C PHE A 14 22.59 -3.32 14.79
N ARG A 15 22.49 -2.09 14.29
CA ARG A 15 21.23 -1.33 14.17
C ARG A 15 21.11 -0.78 12.75
N PRO A 16 20.67 -1.61 11.78
CA PRO A 16 20.52 -1.16 10.40
C PRO A 16 19.43 -0.10 10.29
N ASN A 17 19.70 0.99 9.57
CA ASN A 17 18.71 2.05 9.27
C ASN A 17 18.07 1.79 7.90
N PHE A 18 17.45 0.63 7.76
CA PHE A 18 17.01 0.07 6.50
C PHE A 18 15.61 -0.48 6.64
N PHE A 19 14.69 -0.02 5.79
CA PHE A 19 13.31 -0.47 5.79
C PHE A 19 13.05 -1.32 4.55
N MET A 20 12.47 -2.50 4.77
CA MET A 20 11.96 -3.37 3.72
C MET A 20 10.45 -3.33 3.74
N VAL A 21 9.85 -3.10 2.57
CA VAL A 21 8.40 -3.13 2.42
C VAL A 21 8.03 -4.25 1.46
N ALA A 22 7.26 -5.23 1.95
CA ALA A 22 6.63 -6.24 1.11
C ALA A 22 5.51 -5.60 0.29
N VAL A 23 5.46 -5.88 -1.00
CA VAL A 23 4.49 -5.27 -1.92
C VAL A 23 3.79 -6.36 -2.70
N ARG A 24 2.47 -6.24 -2.83
CA ARG A 24 1.69 -7.13 -3.68
C ARG A 24 2.19 -7.05 -5.14
N PRO A 25 2.49 -8.18 -5.79
CA PRO A 25 2.93 -8.17 -7.17
C PRO A 25 1.82 -7.66 -8.09
N GLY A 26 2.17 -6.80 -9.05
CA GLY A 26 1.21 -6.26 -10.04
C GLY A 26 0.98 -7.17 -11.25
N VAL A 27 1.83 -8.17 -11.44
CA VAL A 27 1.76 -9.17 -12.51
C VAL A 27 1.86 -10.53 -11.82
N PRO A 28 1.15 -11.57 -12.28
CA PRO A 28 1.29 -12.91 -11.70
C PRO A 28 2.76 -13.32 -11.60
N GLN A 29 3.14 -13.74 -10.40
CA GLN A 29 4.47 -14.28 -10.10
C GLN A 29 4.31 -15.74 -9.68
N PRO A 30 5.38 -16.53 -9.79
CA PRO A 30 5.41 -17.85 -9.18
C PRO A 30 5.19 -17.78 -7.66
N GLU A 31 4.64 -18.84 -7.08
CA GLU A 31 4.25 -18.88 -5.66
C GLU A 31 5.42 -18.79 -4.69
N ASP A 32 6.63 -19.12 -5.15
CA ASP A 32 7.88 -19.01 -4.39
C ASP A 32 8.46 -17.59 -4.39
N THR A 33 7.87 -16.66 -5.16
CA THR A 33 8.48 -15.37 -5.46
C THR A 33 7.77 -14.23 -4.75
N VAL A 34 8.50 -13.56 -3.85
CA VAL A 34 8.01 -12.41 -3.07
C VAL A 34 8.65 -11.11 -3.56
N GLN A 35 7.84 -10.05 -3.67
CA GLN A 35 8.29 -8.74 -4.12
C GLN A 35 8.47 -7.76 -2.96
N PHE A 36 9.63 -7.10 -2.91
CA PHE A 36 9.97 -6.08 -1.91
C PHE A 36 10.45 -4.78 -2.56
N ARG A 37 10.40 -3.67 -1.81
CA ARG A 37 11.08 -2.39 -2.13
C ARG A 37 12.24 -2.15 -1.16
N VAL A 38 13.49 -2.18 -1.65
CA VAL A 38 14.71 -2.29 -0.80
C VAL A 38 15.99 -1.75 -1.49
N MET A 39 17.14 -1.84 -0.80
CA MET A 39 18.51 -1.56 -1.25
C MET A 39 19.22 -2.74 -1.98
N THR A 40 20.36 -3.23 -1.49
CA THR A 40 21.25 -4.17 -2.19
C THR A 40 20.84 -5.63 -2.01
N LYS A 41 21.27 -6.47 -2.97
CA LYS A 41 20.96 -7.90 -3.03
C LYS A 41 21.42 -8.68 -1.79
N LEU A 42 22.63 -8.40 -1.30
CA LEU A 42 23.23 -9.13 -0.18
C LEU A 42 22.60 -8.74 1.16
N ASP A 43 22.32 -7.44 1.34
CA ASP A 43 21.65 -6.95 2.55
C ASP A 43 20.25 -7.56 2.67
N ILE A 44 19.54 -7.73 1.55
CA ILE A 44 18.22 -8.37 1.53
C ILE A 44 18.27 -9.78 2.10
N ARG A 45 19.22 -10.59 1.60
CA ARG A 45 19.37 -11.98 2.03
C ARG A 45 19.69 -12.05 3.53
N ASN A 46 20.70 -11.29 3.97
CA ASN A 46 21.10 -11.26 5.38
C ASN A 46 19.96 -10.77 6.28
N TYR A 47 19.21 -9.76 5.86
CA TYR A 47 18.10 -9.20 6.64
C TYR A 47 16.99 -10.22 6.83
N LEU A 48 16.56 -10.90 5.75
CA LEU A 48 15.50 -11.92 5.81
C LEU A 48 15.95 -13.17 6.58
N GLU A 49 17.17 -13.66 6.35
CA GLU A 49 17.68 -14.87 7.01
C GLU A 49 17.98 -14.63 8.51
N ARG A 50 18.51 -13.45 8.89
CA ARG A 50 18.95 -13.19 10.28
C ARG A 50 17.88 -12.59 11.18
N ILE A 51 16.98 -11.76 10.66
CA ILE A 51 15.95 -11.08 11.46
C ILE A 51 14.63 -11.86 11.43
N TYR A 52 14.24 -12.36 10.25
CA TYR A 52 12.95 -13.03 10.06
C TYR A 52 13.06 -14.56 9.91
N ASN A 53 14.28 -15.11 9.92
CA ASN A 53 14.54 -16.55 9.74
C ASN A 53 13.93 -17.15 8.47
N VAL A 54 13.84 -16.36 7.40
CA VAL A 54 13.28 -16.81 6.11
C VAL A 54 14.39 -17.37 5.23
N PRO A 55 14.29 -18.62 4.74
CA PRO A 55 15.28 -19.18 3.81
C PRO A 55 15.13 -18.51 2.43
N VAL A 56 16.22 -17.99 1.89
CA VAL A 56 16.22 -17.32 0.59
C VAL A 56 17.08 -18.09 -0.41
N ALA A 57 16.48 -18.52 -1.52
CA ALA A 57 17.18 -19.22 -2.60
C ALA A 57 17.90 -18.24 -3.53
N ALA A 58 17.19 -17.23 -4.02
CA ALA A 58 17.74 -16.24 -4.95
C ALA A 58 17.11 -14.87 -4.77
N VAL A 59 17.91 -13.83 -5.04
CA VAL A 59 17.46 -12.44 -5.03
C VAL A 59 17.85 -11.78 -6.34
N ARG A 60 16.87 -11.14 -6.99
CA ARG A 60 17.05 -10.35 -8.22
C ARG A 60 16.52 -8.95 -7.96
N THR A 61 17.28 -7.91 -8.30
CA THR A 61 16.87 -6.52 -8.07
C THR A 61 16.88 -5.72 -9.35
N ARG A 62 15.96 -4.77 -9.48
CA ARG A 62 15.94 -3.77 -10.56
C ARG A 62 15.61 -2.39 -10.00
N ILE A 63 16.14 -1.35 -10.62
CA ILE A 63 15.79 0.03 -10.28
C ILE A 63 14.53 0.40 -11.08
N GLN A 64 13.52 0.93 -10.41
CA GLN A 64 12.31 1.45 -11.00
C GLN A 64 12.36 2.97 -11.04
N TYR A 65 12.28 3.52 -12.25
CA TYR A 65 12.14 4.95 -12.45
C TYR A 65 10.72 5.40 -12.09
N GLY A 66 10.61 6.42 -11.24
CA GLY A 66 9.38 7.12 -10.91
C GLY A 66 9.01 8.12 -12.00
N ALA A 67 7.72 8.30 -12.27
CA ALA A 67 7.29 9.23 -13.31
C ALA A 67 7.74 10.69 -13.03
N ASN A 68 8.11 11.41 -14.09
CA ASN A 68 8.54 12.83 -14.05
C ASN A 68 7.73 13.73 -15.00
N ASN A 69 6.53 13.29 -15.37
CA ASN A 69 5.64 14.00 -16.29
C ASN A 69 4.64 14.91 -15.57
N LYS A 70 4.37 14.69 -14.27
CA LYS A 70 3.44 15.52 -13.49
C LYS A 70 3.98 16.94 -13.34
N ARG A 71 3.12 17.94 -13.53
CA ARG A 71 3.42 19.34 -13.25
C ARG A 71 2.53 19.89 -12.13
N ASN A 72 3.02 20.86 -11.38
CA ASN A 72 2.24 21.58 -10.38
C ASN A 72 1.49 22.78 -11.00
N HIS A 73 0.72 23.50 -10.19
CA HIS A 73 -0.01 24.70 -10.61
C HIS A 73 0.88 25.85 -11.11
N ARG A 74 2.19 25.80 -10.84
CA ARG A 74 3.21 26.74 -11.35
C ARG A 74 3.97 26.21 -12.56
N ASN A 75 3.45 25.16 -13.21
CA ASN A 75 4.05 24.52 -14.38
C ASN A 75 5.45 23.89 -14.14
N GLN A 76 5.83 23.62 -12.88
CA GLN A 76 7.09 22.97 -12.50
C GLN A 76 6.91 21.45 -12.45
N ARG A 77 7.92 20.69 -12.89
CA ARG A 77 7.89 19.22 -12.87
C ARG A 77 7.99 18.69 -11.44
N VAL A 78 7.14 17.72 -11.11
CA VAL A 78 7.13 17.01 -9.81
C VAL A 78 7.51 15.56 -10.05
N LYS A 79 8.75 15.22 -9.68
CA LYS A 79 9.32 13.88 -9.82
C LYS A 79 8.82 12.95 -8.71
N LYS A 80 8.27 11.78 -9.09
CA LYS A 80 8.04 10.69 -8.14
C LYS A 80 9.39 10.05 -7.78
N PRO A 81 9.64 9.73 -6.49
CA PRO A 81 10.90 9.14 -6.08
C PRO A 81 11.14 7.80 -6.78
N ASP A 82 12.36 7.61 -7.27
CA ASP A 82 12.81 6.33 -7.79
C ASP A 82 12.95 5.35 -6.62
N TYR A 83 12.68 4.08 -6.88
CA TYR A 83 12.81 3.04 -5.88
C TYR A 83 13.37 1.77 -6.51
N LYS A 84 13.93 0.91 -5.70
CA LYS A 84 14.49 -0.35 -6.17
C LYS A 84 13.60 -1.50 -5.72
N VAL A 85 13.28 -2.37 -6.67
CA VAL A 85 12.43 -3.54 -6.50
C VAL A 85 13.31 -4.77 -6.38
N ALA A 86 12.99 -5.63 -5.42
CA ALA A 86 13.60 -6.93 -5.25
C ALA A 86 12.57 -8.03 -5.47
N TYR A 87 12.95 -9.05 -6.21
CA TYR A 87 12.25 -10.33 -6.36
C TYR A 87 13.07 -11.36 -5.61
N VAL A 88 12.45 -11.95 -4.59
CA VAL A 88 13.08 -12.91 -3.67
C VAL A 88 12.40 -14.24 -3.86
N GLN A 89 13.16 -15.26 -4.28
CA GLN A 89 12.70 -16.63 -4.32
C GLN A 89 12.95 -17.28 -2.98
N LEU A 90 11.90 -17.80 -2.36
CA LEU A 90 11.95 -18.52 -1.10
C LEU A 90 12.67 -19.86 -1.28
N GLY A 91 13.43 -20.25 -0.26
CA GLY A 91 14.07 -21.55 -0.20
C GLY A 91 13.12 -22.64 0.30
N GLN A 92 13.60 -23.89 0.24
CA GLN A 92 12.93 -25.04 0.88
C GLN A 92 11.51 -25.34 0.36
N GLY A 93 11.16 -24.91 -0.86
CA GLY A 93 9.84 -25.14 -1.44
C GLY A 93 8.72 -24.38 -0.73
N GLN A 94 9.03 -23.34 0.04
CA GLN A 94 8.02 -22.50 0.68
C GLN A 94 7.28 -21.66 -0.36
N THR A 95 5.98 -21.52 -0.17
CA THR A 95 5.12 -20.67 -0.99
C THR A 95 4.63 -19.48 -0.17
N PHE A 96 4.39 -18.36 -0.83
CA PHE A 96 3.86 -17.15 -0.20
C PHE A 96 2.81 -16.50 -1.07
N GLN A 97 1.62 -16.34 -0.51
CA GLN A 97 0.53 -15.58 -1.10
C GLN A 97 0.31 -14.31 -0.30
N PHE A 98 0.25 -13.18 -0.99
CA PHE A 98 0.08 -11.89 -0.32
C PHE A 98 -1.32 -11.83 0.31
N PRO A 99 -1.43 -11.64 1.64
CA PRO A 99 -2.72 -11.74 2.33
C PRO A 99 -3.68 -10.61 1.92
N ASN A 100 -4.97 -10.84 2.14
CA ASN A 100 -5.95 -9.77 2.07
C ASN A 100 -5.90 -8.96 3.36
N LEU A 101 -5.30 -7.76 3.31
CA LEU A 101 -5.18 -6.87 4.46
C LEU A 101 -6.47 -6.13 4.80
N PHE A 102 -7.43 -6.10 3.86
CA PHE A 102 -8.71 -5.41 4.00
C PHE A 102 -9.84 -6.38 3.66
N PRO A 103 -10.11 -7.36 4.54
CA PRO A 103 -11.31 -8.18 4.39
C PRO A 103 -12.56 -7.29 4.48
N GLU A 104 -13.64 -7.72 3.85
CA GLU A 104 -14.94 -7.09 4.03
C GLU A 104 -15.29 -7.15 5.52
N LYS A 105 -15.53 -5.97 6.11
CA LYS A 105 -15.82 -5.88 7.54
C LYS A 105 -17.19 -6.47 7.80
N GLU A 106 -17.30 -7.29 8.84
CA GLU A 106 -18.59 -7.61 9.43
C GLU A 106 -19.21 -6.30 9.99
N GLN A 107 -20.53 -6.18 9.94
CA GLN A 107 -21.21 -4.95 10.36
C GLN A 107 -21.09 -4.73 11.87
N ASP A 108 -20.03 -4.03 12.28
CA ASP A 108 -19.86 -3.54 13.64
C ASP A 108 -20.98 -2.56 14.03
N PRO A 109 -21.37 -2.48 15.31
CA PRO A 109 -22.45 -1.60 15.77
C PRO A 109 -22.20 -0.11 15.45
N GLU A 110 -20.93 0.33 15.42
CA GLU A 110 -20.56 1.70 15.02
C GLU A 110 -20.80 1.94 13.51
N THR A 111 -20.48 0.96 12.66
CA THR A 111 -20.74 1.03 11.21
C THR A 111 -22.24 1.10 10.94
N ARG A 112 -23.05 0.32 11.67
CA ARG A 112 -24.51 0.41 11.63
C ARG A 112 -25.02 1.80 12.01
N SER A 113 -24.47 2.42 13.04
CA SER A 113 -24.90 3.76 13.45
C SER A 113 -24.61 4.85 12.41
N PHE A 114 -23.50 4.73 11.68
CA PHE A 114 -23.14 5.65 10.60
C PHE A 114 -23.99 5.42 9.35
N ASP A 115 -24.26 4.16 9.02
CA ASP A 115 -25.14 3.76 7.92
C ASP A 115 -26.59 4.20 8.21
N ASP A 116 -27.09 4.03 9.42
CA ASP A 116 -28.42 4.51 9.85
C ASP A 116 -28.56 6.03 9.71
N PHE A 117 -27.51 6.79 10.04
CA PHE A 117 -27.52 8.24 9.86
C PHE A 117 -27.57 8.61 8.38
N ARG A 118 -26.78 7.92 7.55
CA ARG A 118 -26.77 8.11 6.10
C ARG A 118 -28.12 7.78 5.48
N ASP A 119 -28.74 6.69 5.89
CA ASP A 119 -30.02 6.23 5.36
C ASP A 119 -31.15 7.20 5.73
N LYS A 120 -31.19 7.66 6.99
CA LYS A 120 -32.14 8.71 7.43
C LYS A 120 -31.94 10.01 6.65
N TYR A 121 -30.70 10.39 6.33
CA TYR A 121 -30.42 11.57 5.52
C TYR A 121 -30.94 11.39 4.09
N MET A 122 -30.65 10.24 3.46
CA MET A 122 -31.10 9.92 2.10
C MET A 122 -32.62 9.85 2.01
N GLU A 123 -33.30 9.32 3.02
CA GLU A 123 -34.76 9.26 3.09
C GLU A 123 -35.37 10.66 3.20
N LYS A 124 -34.82 11.53 4.04
CA LYS A 124 -35.23 12.94 4.12
C LYS A 124 -35.03 13.69 2.81
N GLU A 125 -33.93 13.46 2.11
CA GLU A 125 -33.69 14.09 0.79
C GLU A 125 -34.68 13.60 -0.27
N LYS A 126 -35.05 12.31 -0.26
CA LYS A 126 -36.10 11.78 -1.15
C LYS A 126 -37.45 12.43 -0.86
N GLN A 127 -37.85 12.55 0.41
CA GLN A 127 -39.10 13.21 0.80
C GLN A 127 -39.14 14.69 0.35
N LYS A 128 -38.02 15.42 0.45
CA LYS A 128 -37.94 16.80 -0.05
C LYS A 128 -38.09 16.92 -1.57
N GLN A 129 -37.75 15.86 -2.31
CA GLN A 129 -37.85 15.86 -3.77
C GLN A 129 -39.27 15.57 -4.28
N GLU A 130 -40.17 15.08 -3.43
CA GLU A 130 -41.61 14.87 -3.74
C GLU A 130 -42.41 16.19 -3.68
N GLY A 131 -41.92 17.26 -4.31
CA GLY A 131 -42.69 18.50 -4.46
C GLY A 131 -43.65 18.42 -5.65
N ASP A 132 -44.89 18.91 -5.50
CA ASP A 132 -45.84 19.00 -6.62
C ASP A 132 -45.38 20.08 -7.62
N PRO A 133 -45.05 19.72 -8.88
CA PRO A 133 -44.62 20.69 -9.90
C PRO A 133 -45.66 21.77 -10.21
N ARG A 134 -46.94 21.53 -9.89
CA ARG A 134 -48.06 22.45 -10.19
C ARG A 134 -48.17 23.62 -9.20
N ARG A 135 -47.49 23.57 -8.04
CA ARG A 135 -47.52 24.62 -7.02
C ARG A 135 -46.70 25.87 -7.36
N GLY A 136 -45.95 25.88 -8.46
CA GLY A 136 -45.28 27.08 -8.96
C GLY A 136 -44.29 27.73 -7.99
N GLY A 137 -43.72 26.95 -7.05
CA GLY A 137 -42.74 27.43 -6.07
C GLY A 137 -43.31 27.90 -4.73
N VAL A 138 -44.61 27.72 -4.48
CA VAL A 138 -45.21 27.98 -3.15
C VAL A 138 -44.80 26.88 -2.16
N PRO A 139 -44.34 27.22 -0.92
CA PRO A 139 -43.93 26.22 0.07
C PRO A 139 -45.07 25.31 0.56
N ASP A 140 -44.79 24.02 0.76
CA ASP A 140 -45.73 23.01 1.27
C ASP A 140 -46.01 23.08 2.78
N TRP A 141 -45.33 23.97 3.49
CA TRP A 141 -45.41 24.08 4.96
C TRP A 141 -46.74 24.68 5.46
N PHE A 142 -47.39 25.55 4.69
CA PHE A 142 -48.63 26.23 5.11
C PHE A 142 -49.85 25.46 4.61
N GLY A 143 -50.60 24.85 5.55
CA GLY A 143 -51.83 24.07 5.27
C GLY A 143 -53.13 24.84 5.53
N LEU A 144 -53.16 26.13 5.19
CA LEU A 144 -54.35 27.00 5.30
C LEU A 144 -55.48 26.57 4.36
#